data_AF-A0A3D1AGG4-F1
#
_entry.id   AF-A0A3D1AGG4-F1
#
_cell.length_a   1.000
_cell.length_b   1.000
_cell.length_c   1.000
_cell.angle_alpha   90.00
_cell.angle_beta   90.00
_cell.angle_gamma   90.00
#
_symmetry.space_group_name_H-M   'P 1'
#
loop_
_entity.id
_entity.type
_entity.pdbx_description
1 polymer ?
#
loop_
_entity_poly.entity_id
_entity_poly.type
_entity_poly.pdbx_seq_one_letter_code
_entity_poly.pdbx_strand_id
1 'polypeptide(L)'
;MKCIDNELIQKYIDGEVSCREAEYIQSHIKTCNKCACRIEAQRAFAGELKKHIGFSAVQVVDIPEFVRPPVRKRRISVKMKYSIYAASVACILALFFFIIPKKSNEEDLRLIYFFEGGFDANKPVSQQEVMLLIIDSGDRIIECN
;
A
#
# COMPACT_ATOMS: atom_id res chain seq x y z
N MET A 1 23.16 -31.57 -12.93
CA MET A 1 22.80 -30.73 -11.76
C MET A 1 22.42 -29.34 -12.25
N LYS A 2 21.36 -28.74 -11.68
CA LYS A 2 20.96 -27.35 -12.00
C LYS A 2 21.98 -26.37 -11.40
N CYS A 3 22.43 -25.39 -12.18
CA CYS A 3 23.32 -24.34 -11.70
C CYS A 3 22.58 -23.40 -10.74
N ILE A 4 23.33 -22.71 -9.88
CA ILE A 4 22.80 -21.67 -9.00
C ILE A 4 22.32 -20.48 -9.86
N ASP A 5 21.16 -19.94 -9.51
CA ASP A 5 20.61 -18.74 -10.13
C ASP A 5 21.42 -17.48 -9.76
N ASN A 6 21.18 -16.37 -10.46
CA ASN A 6 21.92 -15.13 -10.17
C ASN A 6 21.48 -14.50 -8.84
N GLU A 7 20.22 -14.66 -8.44
CA GLU A 7 19.67 -14.04 -7.25
C GLU A 7 20.32 -14.61 -5.98
N LEU A 8 20.45 -15.94 -5.89
CA LEU A 8 21.09 -16.60 -4.76
C LEU A 8 22.59 -16.33 -4.72
N ILE A 9 23.24 -16.15 -5.87
CA ILE A 9 24.64 -15.71 -5.93
C ILE A 9 24.80 -14.31 -5.35
N GLN A 10 23.93 -13.35 -5.71
CA GLN A 10 23.98 -11.98 -5.18
C GLN A 10 23.76 -11.96 -3.67
N LYS A 11 22.71 -12.62 -3.19
CA LYS A 11 22.44 -12.79 -1.74
C LYS A 11 23.64 -13.36 -1.00
N TYR A 12 24.34 -14.32 -1.60
CA TYR A 12 25.54 -14.91 -1.01
C TYR A 12 26.73 -13.95 -0.94
N ILE A 13 26.91 -13.09 -1.94
CA ILE A 13 27.96 -12.07 -1.96
C ILE A 13 27.67 -10.96 -0.94
N ASP A 14 26.40 -10.60 -0.77
CA ASP A 14 25.96 -9.54 0.15
C ASP A 14 25.85 -10.03 1.62
N GLY A 15 25.94 -11.34 1.85
CA GLY A 15 25.84 -11.94 3.19
C GLY A 15 24.40 -12.09 3.69
N GLU A 16 23.43 -12.08 2.78
CA GLU A 16 21.99 -12.14 3.07
C GLU A 16 21.41 -13.57 2.98
N VAL A 17 22.25 -14.59 2.81
CA VAL A 17 21.82 -15.99 2.79
C VAL A 17 21.66 -16.58 4.19
N SER A 18 20.73 -17.52 4.34
CA SER A 18 20.64 -18.36 5.53
C SER A 18 21.82 -19.35 5.62
N CYS A 19 22.07 -19.90 6.80
CA CYS A 19 23.14 -20.91 7.00
C CYS A 19 22.98 -22.12 6.06
N ARG A 20 21.74 -22.57 5.83
CA ARG A 20 21.42 -23.70 4.95
C ARG A 20 21.74 -23.39 3.48
N GLU A 21 21.43 -22.18 3.03
CA GLU A 21 21.76 -21.73 1.68
C GLU A 21 23.27 -21.58 1.50
N ALA A 22 23.97 -21.04 2.51
CA ALA A 22 25.43 -20.95 2.49
C ALA A 22 26.10 -22.33 2.35
N GLU A 23 25.65 -23.33 3.11
CA GLU A 23 26.14 -24.71 2.99
C GLU A 23 25.85 -25.32 1.62
N TYR A 24 24.65 -25.10 1.09
CA TYR A 24 24.28 -25.55 -0.26
C TYR A 24 25.20 -24.92 -1.33
N ILE A 25 25.42 -23.61 -1.26
CA ILE A 25 26.29 -22.91 -2.21
C ILE A 25 27.73 -23.42 -2.09
N GLN A 26 28.26 -23.55 -0.88
CA GLN A 26 29.62 -24.06 -0.63
C GLN A 26 29.80 -25.49 -1.16
N SER A 27 28.83 -26.38 -0.96
CA SER A 27 28.88 -27.74 -1.49
C SER A 27 28.77 -27.77 -3.02
N HIS A 28 27.94 -26.90 -3.61
CA HIS A 28 27.76 -26.81 -5.05
C HIS A 28 29.01 -26.29 -5.76
N ILE A 29 29.65 -25.23 -5.26
CA ILE A 29 30.84 -24.66 -5.91
C ILE A 29 32.06 -25.58 -5.86
N LYS A 30 32.12 -26.52 -4.90
CA LYS A 30 33.15 -27.58 -4.86
C LYS A 30 33.03 -28.56 -6.03
N THR A 31 31.85 -28.70 -6.61
CA THR A 31 31.57 -29.67 -7.69
C THR A 31 31.24 -29.00 -9.03
N CYS A 32 30.92 -27.70 -9.02
CA CYS A 32 30.56 -26.95 -10.22
C CYS A 32 31.48 -25.73 -10.44
N ASN A 33 32.55 -25.93 -11.21
CA ASN A 33 33.50 -24.86 -11.58
C ASN A 33 32.82 -23.65 -12.25
N LYS A 34 31.78 -23.87 -13.05
CA LYS A 34 31.04 -22.78 -13.73
C LYS A 34 30.41 -21.82 -12.72
N CYS A 35 29.80 -22.34 -11.65
CA CYS A 35 29.21 -21.52 -10.60
C CYS A 35 30.28 -20.85 -9.74
N ALA A 36 31.39 -21.54 -9.45
CA ALA A 36 32.53 -20.96 -8.74
C ALA A 36 33.10 -19.74 -9.51
N CYS A 37 33.37 -19.87 -10.81
CA CYS A 37 33.86 -18.77 -11.63
C CYS A 37 32.86 -17.60 -11.71
N ARG A 38 31.55 -17.87 -11.75
CA ARG A 38 30.52 -16.82 -11.77
C ARG A 38 30.50 -16.02 -10.46
N ILE A 39 30.61 -16.69 -9.32
CA ILE A 39 30.66 -16.02 -8.01
C ILE A 39 31.91 -15.13 -7.93
N GLU A 40 33.07 -15.65 -8.31
CA GLU A 40 34.32 -14.88 -8.29
C GLU A 40 34.28 -13.67 -9.24
N ALA A 41 33.74 -13.84 -10.45
CA ALA A 41 33.57 -12.72 -11.39
C ALA A 41 32.66 -11.62 -10.82
N GLN A 42 31.56 -11.99 -10.17
CA GLN A 42 30.66 -11.01 -9.55
C GLN A 42 31.27 -10.34 -8.32
N ARG A 43 32.05 -11.06 -7.50
CA ARG A 43 32.82 -10.48 -6.40
C ARG A 43 33.85 -9.47 -6.89
N ALA A 44 34.60 -9.82 -7.93
CA ALA A 44 35.60 -8.94 -8.53
C ALA A 44 34.95 -7.66 -9.06
N PHE A 45 33.85 -7.78 -9.80
CA PHE A 45 33.10 -6.64 -10.31
C PHE A 45 32.55 -5.75 -9.19
N ALA A 46 31.95 -6.34 -8.15
CA ALA A 46 31.48 -5.59 -6.99
C ALA A 46 32.62 -4.86 -6.26
N GLY A 47 33.80 -5.47 -6.17
CA GLY A 47 35.00 -4.86 -5.61
C GLY A 47 35.51 -3.69 -6.44
N GLU A 48 35.53 -3.82 -7.77
CA GLU A 48 35.91 -2.74 -8.70
C GLU A 48 34.93 -1.57 -8.62
N LEU A 49 33.63 -1.85 -8.60
CA LEU A 49 32.59 -0.85 -8.45
C LEU A 49 32.74 -0.07 -7.13
N LYS A 50 33.01 -0.76 -6.01
CA LYS A 50 33.25 -0.11 -4.70
C LYS A 50 34.45 0.86 -4.74
N LYS A 51 35.50 0.53 -5.50
CA LYS A 51 36.66 1.42 -5.69
C LYS A 51 36.28 2.66 -6.50
N HIS A 52 35.51 2.49 -7.58
CA HIS A 52 35.11 3.60 -8.44
C HIS A 52 34.09 4.55 -7.81
N ILE A 53 33.19 4.04 -6.95
CA ILE A 53 32.18 4.87 -6.27
C ILE A 53 32.79 5.59 -5.04
N GLY A 54 34.07 5.36 -4.71
CA GLY A 54 34.70 6.02 -3.57
C GLY A 54 34.21 5.50 -2.20
N PHE A 55 33.49 4.38 -2.16
CA PHE A 55 33.05 3.71 -0.94
C PHE A 55 34.21 3.10 -0.13
N SER A 56 35.45 3.15 -0.66
CA SER A 56 36.64 2.61 0.00
C SER A 56 37.23 3.48 1.10
N ALA A 57 36.70 4.69 1.34
CA ALA A 57 37.01 5.44 2.55
C ALA A 57 35.74 5.46 3.41
N VAL A 58 35.73 4.65 4.47
CA VAL A 58 34.93 4.98 5.66
C VAL A 58 35.51 6.29 6.15
N GLN A 59 35.01 7.41 5.61
CA GLN A 59 35.18 8.67 6.27
C GLN A 59 34.44 8.48 7.59
N VAL A 60 35.20 8.41 8.67
CA VAL A 60 34.65 8.52 10.02
C VAL A 60 34.11 9.94 10.08
N VAL A 61 32.87 10.10 9.61
CA VAL A 61 32.12 11.33 9.77
C VAL A 61 31.88 11.41 11.26
N ASP A 62 32.53 12.36 11.91
CA ASP A 62 32.25 12.69 13.31
C ASP A 62 30.83 13.25 13.35
N ILE A 63 29.86 12.37 13.63
CA ILE A 63 28.45 12.75 13.76
C ILE A 63 28.35 13.44 15.12
N PRO A 64 28.14 14.77 15.17
CA PRO A 64 28.05 15.46 16.44
C PRO A 64 26.90 14.90 17.26
N GLU A 65 27.08 14.88 18.58
CA GLU A 65 26.04 14.41 19.48
C GLU A 65 24.77 15.24 19.31
N PHE A 66 23.64 14.55 19.11
CA PHE A 66 22.34 15.21 18.99
C PHE A 66 21.92 15.79 20.35
N VAL A 67 22.11 17.10 20.54
CA VAL A 67 21.58 17.81 21.70
C VAL A 67 20.07 17.93 21.58
N ARG A 68 19.33 17.10 22.32
CA ARG A 68 17.87 17.21 22.39
C ARG A 68 17.50 18.40 23.28
N PRO A 69 16.76 19.40 22.78
CA PRO A 69 16.27 20.48 23.63
C PRO A 69 15.35 19.91 24.71
N PRO A 70 15.32 20.49 25.92
CA PRO A 70 14.44 20.04 26.97
C PRO A 70 12.98 20.16 26.51
N VAL A 71 12.27 19.04 26.50
CA VAL A 71 10.85 19.01 26.13
C VAL A 71 10.05 19.76 27.20
N ARG A 72 9.65 20.99 26.90
CA ARG A 72 8.71 21.74 27.74
C ARG A 72 7.33 21.13 27.61
N LYS A 73 6.95 20.25 28.55
CA LYS A 73 5.57 19.77 28.67
C LYS A 73 4.68 20.95 29.03
N ARG A 74 3.91 21.48 28.07
CA ARG A 74 2.86 22.47 28.35
C ARG A 74 1.85 21.83 29.31
N ARG A 75 1.78 22.33 30.54
CA ARG A 75 0.75 21.91 31.49
C ARG A 75 -0.58 22.54 31.06
N ILE A 76 -1.43 21.77 30.41
CA ILE A 76 -2.81 22.16 30.13
C ILE A 76 -3.53 22.24 31.48
N SER A 77 -4.17 23.38 31.77
CA SER A 77 -4.94 23.56 32.99
C SER A 77 -6.15 22.61 33.01
N VAL A 78 -6.56 22.17 34.20
CA VAL A 78 -7.70 21.25 34.35
C VAL A 78 -8.98 21.85 33.73
N LYS A 79 -9.19 23.17 33.88
CA LYS A 79 -10.31 23.90 33.26
C LYS A 79 -10.30 23.80 31.73
N MET A 80 -9.12 23.91 31.11
CA MET A 80 -8.98 23.80 29.65
C MET A 80 -9.24 22.38 29.16
N LYS A 81 -8.92 21.34 29.95
CA LYS A 81 -9.31 19.96 29.62
C LYS A 81 -10.83 19.80 29.61
N TYR A 82 -11.53 20.32 30.63
CA TYR A 82 -12.98 20.27 30.69
C TYR A 82 -13.67 21.01 29.53
N SER A 83 -13.16 22.17 29.12
CA SER A 83 -13.72 22.89 27.98
C SER A 83 -13.57 22.12 26.66
N ILE A 84 -12.44 21.42 26.47
CA ILE A 84 -12.23 20.57 25.28
C ILE A 84 -13.25 19.43 25.27
N TYR A 85 -13.44 18.73 26.39
CA TYR A 85 -14.44 17.66 26.48
C TYR A 85 -15.87 18.17 26.25
N ALA A 86 -16.23 19.31 26.84
CA ALA A 86 -17.54 19.92 26.65
C ALA A 86 -17.80 20.30 25.18
N ALA A 87 -16.81 20.90 24.51
CA ALA A 87 -16.90 21.25 23.10
C ALA A 87 -17.07 20.01 22.21
N SER A 88 -16.30 18.94 22.45
CA SER A 88 -16.42 17.69 21.69
C SER A 88 -17.81 17.06 21.82
N VAL A 89 -18.37 17.01 23.05
CA VAL A 89 -19.72 16.49 23.29
C VAL A 89 -20.77 17.34 22.55
N ALA A 90 -20.66 18.67 22.62
CA ALA A 90 -21.59 19.57 21.92
C ALA A 90 -21.56 19.38 20.40
N CYS A 91 -20.38 19.21 19.79
CA CYS A 91 -20.24 18.95 18.36
C CYS A 91 -20.89 17.62 17.95
N ILE A 92 -20.70 16.56 18.74
CA ILE A 92 -21.31 15.26 18.48
C ILE A 92 -22.84 15.37 18.55
N LEU A 93 -23.38 16.04 19.57
CA LEU A 93 -24.83 16.25 19.70
C LEU A 93 -25.40 17.09 18.55
N ALA A 94 -24.69 18.12 18.11
CA ALA A 94 -25.08 18.91 16.95
C ALA A 94 -25.13 18.06 15.69
N LEU A 95 -24.13 17.21 15.45
CA LEU A 95 -24.12 16.29 14.32
C LEU A 95 -25.31 15.33 14.36
N PHE A 96 -25.67 14.77 15.52
CA PHE A 96 -26.88 13.95 15.63
C PHE A 96 -28.14 14.74 15.25
N PHE A 97 -28.26 16.00 15.66
CA PHE A 97 -29.41 16.82 15.31
C PHE A 97 -29.50 17.11 13.79
N PHE A 98 -28.37 17.24 13.10
CA PHE A 98 -28.33 17.48 11.65
C PHE A 98 -28.43 16.21 10.81
N ILE A 99 -27.96 15.05 11.32
CA ILE A 99 -27.95 13.78 10.59
C ILE A 99 -29.26 13.02 10.74
N ILE A 100 -30.00 13.20 11.85
CA ILE A 100 -31.31 12.56 11.98
C ILE A 100 -32.21 13.09 10.85
N PRO A 101 -32.57 12.25 9.86
CA PRO A 101 -33.36 12.69 8.74
C PRO A 101 -34.70 13.19 9.29
N LYS A 102 -35.02 14.46 9.03
CA LYS A 102 -36.40 14.91 9.19
C LYS A 102 -37.23 14.02 8.28
N LYS A 103 -38.20 13.32 8.84
CA LYS A 103 -39.14 12.46 8.11
C LYS A 103 -39.86 13.34 7.08
N SER A 104 -39.32 13.46 5.87
CA SER A 104 -39.99 14.07 4.73
C SER A 104 -40.93 13.02 4.16
N ASN A 105 -42.20 13.40 3.93
CA ASN A 105 -43.12 12.64 3.11
C ASN A 105 -42.75 12.88 1.64
N GLU A 106 -41.54 12.51 1.23
CA GLU A 106 -41.17 12.49 -0.18
C GLU A 106 -41.46 11.08 -0.70
N GLU A 107 -42.28 11.03 -1.75
CA GLU A 107 -42.60 9.79 -2.46
C GLU A 107 -41.31 9.25 -3.10
N ASP A 108 -40.78 8.17 -2.54
CA ASP A 108 -39.55 7.51 -2.99
C ASP A 108 -39.76 6.94 -4.40
N LEU A 109 -39.37 7.70 -5.42
CA LEU A 109 -39.35 7.23 -6.80
C LEU A 109 -38.09 6.38 -6.99
N ARG A 110 -38.26 5.06 -7.09
CA ARG A 110 -37.14 4.11 -7.25
C ARG A 110 -36.93 3.83 -8.72
N LEU A 111 -35.75 4.24 -9.20
CA LEU A 111 -35.31 3.98 -10.56
C LEU A 111 -34.38 2.76 -10.56
N ILE A 112 -34.75 1.71 -11.29
CA ILE A 112 -33.94 0.49 -11.40
C ILE A 112 -33.51 0.31 -12.85
N TYR A 113 -32.19 0.23 -13.06
CA TYR A 113 -31.59 -0.03 -14.37
C TYR A 113 -31.30 -1.52 -14.50
N PHE A 114 -31.89 -2.17 -15.50
CA PHE A 114 -31.60 -3.56 -15.85
C PHE A 114 -30.87 -3.63 -17.19
N PHE A 115 -29.68 -4.22 -17.18
CA PHE A 115 -28.95 -4.59 -18.40
C PHE A 115 -29.30 -6.05 -18.75
N GLU A 116 -30.53 -6.29 -19.20
CA GLU A 116 -30.96 -7.64 -19.61
C GLU A 116 -30.65 -7.95 -21.09
N GLY A 117 -30.30 -6.94 -21.89
CA GLY A 117 -29.72 -7.14 -23.21
C GLY A 117 -28.28 -7.61 -23.11
N GLY A 118 -27.91 -8.65 -23.87
CA GLY A 118 -26.53 -9.12 -23.94
C GLY A 118 -25.58 -7.96 -24.25
N PHE A 119 -24.70 -7.63 -23.29
CA PHE A 119 -23.79 -6.50 -23.42
C PHE A 119 -22.87 -6.70 -24.63
N ASP A 120 -23.06 -5.88 -25.66
CA ASP A 120 -22.24 -5.94 -26.87
C ASP A 120 -20.99 -5.08 -26.65
N ALA A 121 -19.87 -5.73 -26.35
CA ALA A 121 -18.59 -5.06 -26.09
C ALA A 121 -18.08 -4.23 -27.29
N ASN A 122 -18.65 -4.39 -28.49
CA ASN A 122 -18.28 -3.62 -29.67
C ASN A 122 -19.09 -2.32 -29.86
N LYS A 123 -20.13 -2.09 -29.05
CA LYS A 123 -20.94 -0.85 -29.12
C LYS A 123 -20.56 0.11 -28.00
N PRO A 124 -20.47 1.43 -28.27
CA PRO A 124 -20.30 2.42 -27.22
C PRO A 124 -21.51 2.43 -26.28
N VAL A 125 -21.30 2.84 -25.02
CA VAL A 125 -22.34 2.83 -23.96
C VAL A 125 -23.63 3.53 -24.38
N SER A 126 -23.54 4.60 -25.18
CA SER A 126 -24.68 5.35 -25.71
C SER A 126 -25.53 4.59 -26.73
N GLN A 127 -25.09 3.43 -27.20
CA GLN A 127 -25.77 2.57 -28.19
C GLN A 127 -26.12 1.20 -27.61
N GLN A 128 -25.96 1.00 -26.30
CA GLN A 128 -26.41 -0.20 -25.61
C GLN A 128 -27.94 -0.13 -25.42
N GLU A 129 -28.62 -1.26 -25.61
CA GLU A 129 -30.04 -1.38 -25.27
C GLU A 129 -30.17 -1.47 -23.75
N VAL A 130 -30.84 -0.48 -23.14
CA VAL A 130 -31.06 -0.43 -21.69
C VAL A 130 -32.55 -0.38 -21.43
N MET A 131 -33.05 -1.28 -20.58
CA MET A 131 -34.42 -1.23 -20.12
C MET A 131 -34.50 -0.37 -18.86
N LEU A 132 -35.32 0.67 -18.89
CA LEU A 132 -35.56 1.52 -17.74
C LEU A 132 -36.86 1.10 -17.04
N LEU A 133 -36.72 0.61 -15.80
CA LEU A 133 -37.88 0.30 -14.97
C LEU A 133 -38.10 1.43 -13.95
N ILE A 134 -39.25 2.09 -14.03
CA ILE A 134 -39.67 3.09 -13.06
C ILE A 134 -40.73 2.47 -12.15
N ILE A 135 -40.44 2.41 -10.85
CA ILE A 135 -41.37 1.88 -9.84
C ILE A 135 -41.86 3.04 -8.97
N ASP A 136 -43.17 3.21 -8.95
CA ASP A 136 -43.86 4.17 -8.09
C ASP A 136 -44.01 3.61 -6.66
N SER A 137 -44.27 4.48 -5.69
CA SER A 137 -44.44 4.21 -4.26
C SER A 137 -45.52 3.17 -3.91
N GLY A 138 -46.39 2.82 -4.86
CA GLY A 138 -47.36 1.73 -4.77
C GLY A 138 -46.92 0.40 -5.41
N ASP A 139 -45.62 0.22 -5.68
CA ASP A 139 -45.01 -0.94 -6.37
C ASP A 139 -45.61 -1.22 -7.77
N ARG A 140 -46.15 -0.18 -8.42
CA ARG A 140 -46.66 -0.28 -9.78
C ARG A 140 -45.53 -0.01 -10.76
N ILE A 141 -45.32 -0.95 -11.68
CA ILE A 141 -44.34 -0.82 -12.75
C ILE A 141 -44.95 0.07 -13.84
N ILE A 142 -44.29 1.19 -14.13
CA ILE A 142 -44.60 2.01 -15.29
C ILE A 142 -43.52 1.70 -16.33
N GLU A 143 -43.85 0.78 -17.24
CA GLU A 143 -42.94 0.34 -18.30
C GLU A 143 -42.79 1.44 -19.36
N CYS A 144 -41.56 1.71 -19.81
CA CYS A 144 -41.28 2.54 -20.98
C CYS A 144 -40.13 1.92 -21.78
N ASN A 145 -40.38 1.70 -23.08
CA ASN A 145 -39.43 1.18 -24.08
C ASN A 145 -38.09 1.91 -24.08
#